data_AF-A0A6P6UIH7-F1
#
_entry.id   AF-A0A6P6UIH7-F1
#
_cell.length_a   1.000
_cell.length_b   1.000
_cell.length_c   1.000
_cell.angle_alpha   90.00
_cell.angle_beta   90.00
_cell.angle_gamma   90.00
#
_symmetry.space_group_name_H-M   'P 1'
#
loop_
_entity.id
_entity.type
_entity.pdbx_description
1 polymer ?
#
loop_
_entity_poly.entity_id
_entity_poly.type
_entity_poly.pdbx_seq_one_letter_code
_entity_poly.pdbx_strand_id
1 'polypeptide(L)'
;MASITSSLSSLLFLATSSLLLHSSFHVTKAQTYPPLVEGLSWDFYESSCPSLEYAIRNHLRQVFNDSIAVAAGLIRLHFHDCFVQGCDGSVLLEGSTSGPSEQDAPPNLSLQPAAFKTINDLRGIIESQCGRVVSCADITALAARDAVYLSGGPYYDVPLGRRDGLSFATRNQTLANIPSLTLNTSGLLTSFATKNLNAADLVALSGGHTIGIGHCPSFTNRLYPTQDPALDKTFANNLYEICPTSNSTNATVMDIRSPNNFDNKYFVDLLNRQGLFTSDQDLYTDSRTTEIVTSFAVDQNVFFEKFIYAITKMGQLSVLTGTEGEIRANCSVTNSDSLFLPRSVEKEEIGLAKW
;
A
#
# COMPACT_ATOMS: atom_id res chain seq x y z
N MET A 1 57.39 -31.44 69.82
CA MET A 1 57.16 -30.54 70.96
C MET A 1 56.55 -29.27 70.39
N ALA A 2 55.21 -29.19 70.40
CA ALA A 2 54.38 -28.49 71.40
C ALA A 2 54.40 -26.97 71.16
N SER A 3 53.31 -26.20 71.18
CA SER A 3 51.88 -26.44 71.28
C SER A 3 51.16 -25.09 71.04
N ILE A 4 50.02 -25.14 70.33
CA ILE A 4 48.70 -24.52 70.62
C ILE A 4 48.58 -23.00 70.93
N THR A 5 47.73 -22.29 70.17
CA THR A 5 46.47 -21.55 70.55
C THR A 5 46.16 -20.47 69.48
N SER A 6 45.10 -20.59 68.64
CA SER A 6 43.76 -19.94 68.73
C SER A 6 43.79 -18.43 69.00
N SER A 7 43.03 -17.53 68.36
CA SER A 7 41.67 -17.60 67.83
C SER A 7 41.34 -16.37 66.95
N LEU A 8 40.41 -16.58 66.00
CA LEU A 8 39.31 -15.72 65.52
C LEU A 8 39.41 -14.19 65.51
N SER A 9 39.00 -13.62 64.35
CA SER A 9 38.17 -12.42 64.08
C SER A 9 38.72 -11.72 62.83
N SER A 10 38.02 -11.18 61.84
CA SER A 10 36.62 -11.05 61.47
C SER A 10 36.63 -10.41 60.07
N LEU A 11 35.72 -10.85 59.19
CA LEU A 11 35.06 -10.09 58.11
C LEU A 11 35.90 -9.14 57.21
N LEU A 12 36.03 -9.49 55.92
CA LEU A 12 35.46 -8.73 54.79
C LEU A 12 35.68 -9.50 53.48
N PHE A 13 34.69 -10.28 53.04
CA PHE A 13 34.63 -10.76 51.65
C PHE A 13 34.06 -9.62 50.79
N LEU A 14 34.94 -8.84 50.15
CA LEU A 14 34.55 -7.94 49.07
C LEU A 14 34.31 -8.77 47.82
N ALA A 15 33.06 -9.21 47.61
CA ALA A 15 32.61 -9.71 46.33
C ALA A 15 32.48 -8.52 45.36
N THR A 16 33.54 -8.23 44.60
CA THR A 16 33.46 -7.30 43.47
C THR A 16 32.74 -8.00 42.32
N SER A 17 31.41 -7.83 42.27
CA SER A 17 30.60 -8.19 41.12
C SER A 17 30.89 -7.19 39.99
N SER A 18 31.80 -7.54 39.09
CA SER A 18 32.04 -6.81 37.84
C SER A 18 30.84 -6.99 36.92
N LEU A 19 29.86 -6.08 37.02
CA LEU A 19 28.80 -5.92 36.04
C LEU A 19 29.43 -5.45 34.72
N LEU A 20 29.68 -6.38 33.81
CA LEU A 20 29.93 -6.09 32.41
C LEU A 20 28.63 -5.56 31.80
N LEU A 21 28.44 -4.24 31.85
CA LEU A 21 27.49 -3.53 31.01
C LEU A 21 27.94 -3.72 29.55
N HIS A 22 27.50 -4.81 28.92
CA HIS A 22 27.49 -4.90 27.47
C HIS A 22 26.47 -3.88 26.99
N SER A 23 26.94 -2.67 26.68
CA SER A 23 26.21 -1.73 25.85
C SER A 23 26.04 -2.39 24.48
N SER A 24 24.91 -3.06 24.28
CA SER A 24 24.45 -3.45 22.95
C SER A 24 24.16 -2.18 22.18
N PHE A 25 25.19 -1.63 21.51
CA PHE A 25 24.97 -0.65 20.47
C PHE A 25 24.24 -1.35 19.33
N HIS A 26 22.91 -1.30 19.35
CA HIS A 26 22.13 -1.53 18.16
C HIS A 26 22.52 -0.43 17.17
N VAL A 27 23.34 -0.78 16.19
CA VAL A 27 23.51 0.03 14.99
C VAL A 27 22.15 -0.03 14.27
N THR A 28 21.26 0.91 14.57
CA THR A 28 20.11 1.19 13.70
C THR A 28 20.68 1.67 12.37
N LYS A 29 20.68 0.78 11.38
CA LYS A 29 20.96 1.14 9.99
C LYS A 29 19.99 2.26 9.62
N ALA A 30 20.50 3.41 9.19
CA ALA A 30 19.66 4.52 8.78
C ALA A 30 18.76 4.07 7.62
N GLN A 31 17.44 4.25 7.78
CA GLN A 31 16.48 4.01 6.71
C GLN A 31 16.82 4.93 5.55
N THR A 32 17.15 4.35 4.40
CA THR A 32 17.42 5.13 3.18
C THR A 32 16.11 5.40 2.46
N TYR A 33 15.88 6.66 2.07
CA TYR A 33 14.76 7.08 1.24
C TYR A 33 15.26 7.52 -0.15
N PRO A 34 14.43 7.42 -1.20
CA PRO A 34 14.75 8.00 -2.49
C PRO A 34 14.82 9.54 -2.38
N PRO A 35 15.56 10.23 -3.29
CA PRO A 35 15.54 11.69 -3.36
C PRO A 35 14.11 12.22 -3.49
N LEU A 36 13.83 13.34 -2.82
CA LEU A 36 12.53 13.99 -2.92
C LEU A 36 12.37 14.69 -4.26
N VAL A 37 11.18 14.55 -4.85
CA VAL A 37 10.75 15.39 -5.98
C VAL A 37 10.53 16.82 -5.49
N GLU A 38 10.95 17.80 -6.28
CA GLU A 38 10.77 19.23 -5.99
C GLU A 38 9.30 19.55 -5.69
N GLY A 39 9.06 20.32 -4.63
CA GLY A 39 7.72 20.67 -4.15
C GLY A 39 7.14 19.71 -3.10
N LEU A 40 7.71 18.52 -2.92
CA LEU A 40 7.34 17.62 -1.83
C LEU A 40 8.23 17.82 -0.59
N SER A 41 7.68 17.55 0.59
CA SER A 41 8.42 17.57 1.87
C SER A 41 7.82 16.60 2.87
N TRP A 42 8.60 16.20 3.88
CA TRP A 42 8.14 15.29 4.94
C TRP A 42 7.14 15.94 5.90
N ASP A 43 7.22 17.27 6.04
CA ASP A 43 6.53 18.10 7.03
C ASP A 43 5.54 19.10 6.39
N PHE A 44 5.14 18.85 5.13
CA PHE A 44 4.35 19.79 4.31
C PHE A 44 3.11 20.39 5.01
N TYR A 45 2.40 19.57 5.80
CA TYR A 45 1.18 19.99 6.52
C TYR A 45 1.38 20.19 8.03
N GLU A 46 2.61 20.18 8.55
CA GLU A 46 2.86 20.26 9.99
C GLU A 46 2.27 21.53 10.62
N SER A 47 2.32 22.66 9.91
CA SER A 47 1.77 23.93 10.37
C SER A 47 0.28 24.13 10.03
N SER A 48 -0.18 23.61 8.88
CA SER A 48 -1.52 23.88 8.35
C SER A 48 -2.56 22.84 8.76
N CYS A 49 -2.14 21.61 9.06
CA CYS A 49 -2.99 20.52 9.54
C CYS A 49 -2.19 19.53 10.43
N PRO A 50 -1.76 19.94 11.63
CA PRO A 50 -0.87 19.14 12.49
C PRO A 50 -1.46 17.78 12.90
N SER A 51 -2.79 17.64 12.89
CA SER A 51 -3.49 16.39 13.26
C SER A 51 -3.71 15.43 12.08
N LEU A 52 -3.24 15.75 10.87
CA LEU A 52 -3.54 15.03 9.64
C LEU A 52 -3.30 13.52 9.74
N GLU A 53 -2.06 13.12 10.03
CA GLU A 53 -1.70 11.70 10.08
C GLU A 53 -2.43 10.95 11.19
N TYR A 54 -2.65 11.61 12.33
CA TYR A 54 -3.41 11.02 13.43
C TYR A 54 -4.87 10.79 13.03
N ALA A 55 -5.51 11.77 12.39
CA ALA A 55 -6.89 11.68 11.95
C ALA A 55 -7.09 10.54 10.94
N ILE A 56 -6.19 10.42 9.95
CA ILE A 56 -6.20 9.33 8.96
C ILE A 56 -6.06 7.99 9.66
N ARG A 57 -5.00 7.79 10.46
CA ARG A 57 -4.75 6.52 11.14
C ARG A 57 -5.88 6.12 12.07
N ASN A 58 -6.44 7.07 12.81
CA ASN A 58 -7.54 6.79 13.74
C ASN A 58 -8.81 6.36 13.01
N HIS A 59 -9.15 7.00 11.89
CA HIS A 59 -10.30 6.58 11.09
C HIS A 59 -10.07 5.20 10.46
N LEU A 60 -8.88 4.94 9.90
CA LEU A 60 -8.56 3.64 9.29
C LEU A 60 -8.58 2.48 10.29
N ARG A 61 -8.21 2.71 11.56
CA ARG A 61 -8.39 1.70 12.63
C ARG A 61 -9.85 1.27 12.77
N GLN A 62 -10.80 2.20 12.63
CA GLN A 62 -12.23 1.89 12.73
C GLN A 62 -12.68 1.11 11.49
N VAL A 63 -12.30 1.58 10.29
CA VAL A 63 -12.61 0.90 9.02
C VAL A 63 -12.09 -0.54 9.01
N PHE A 64 -10.86 -0.76 9.47
CA PHE A 64 -10.25 -2.10 9.46
C PHE A 64 -10.76 -3.02 10.57
N ASN A 65 -11.29 -2.47 11.67
CA ASN A 65 -11.99 -3.26 12.67
C ASN A 65 -13.29 -3.85 12.11
N ASP A 66 -13.93 -3.15 11.17
CA ASP A 66 -15.12 -3.64 10.48
C ASP A 66 -14.76 -4.57 9.29
N SER A 67 -13.75 -4.18 8.49
CA SER A 67 -13.27 -4.98 7.36
C SER A 67 -11.81 -4.70 7.02
N ILE A 68 -10.92 -5.60 7.46
CA ILE A 68 -9.48 -5.52 7.15
C ILE A 68 -9.18 -5.59 5.64
N ALA A 69 -10.08 -6.15 4.83
CA ALA A 69 -9.91 -6.26 3.38
C ALA A 69 -9.74 -4.87 2.71
N VAL A 70 -10.23 -3.80 3.32
CA VAL A 70 -10.08 -2.43 2.81
C VAL A 70 -8.61 -1.99 2.79
N ALA A 71 -7.75 -2.54 3.66
CA ALA A 71 -6.32 -2.22 3.67
C ALA A 71 -5.66 -2.55 2.32
N ALA A 72 -5.89 -3.75 1.78
CA ALA A 72 -5.40 -4.14 0.46
C ALA A 72 -5.96 -3.24 -0.64
N GLY A 73 -7.24 -2.87 -0.55
CA GLY A 73 -7.90 -1.94 -1.47
C GLY A 73 -7.22 -0.56 -1.53
N LEU A 74 -6.82 0.00 -0.37
CA LEU A 74 -6.17 1.31 -0.28
C LEU A 74 -4.73 1.30 -0.85
N ILE A 75 -3.95 0.25 -0.55
CA ILE A 75 -2.60 0.09 -1.12
C ILE A 75 -2.70 -0.02 -2.65
N ARG A 76 -3.61 -0.86 -3.13
CA ARG A 76 -3.84 -1.05 -4.55
C ARG A 76 -4.32 0.23 -5.23
N LEU A 77 -5.22 0.99 -4.60
CA LEU A 77 -5.70 2.26 -5.12
C LEU A 77 -4.55 3.26 -5.32
N HIS A 78 -3.62 3.35 -4.37
CA HIS A 78 -2.44 4.21 -4.51
C HIS A 78 -1.50 3.76 -5.64
N PHE A 79 -1.25 2.45 -5.77
CA PHE A 79 -0.48 1.91 -6.90
C PHE A 79 -1.14 2.26 -8.25
N HIS A 80 -2.46 2.04 -8.36
CA HIS A 80 -3.21 2.29 -9.58
C HIS A 80 -3.19 3.78 -9.96
N ASP A 81 -3.36 4.68 -9.00
CA ASP A 81 -3.23 6.13 -9.22
C ASP A 81 -1.85 6.47 -9.84
N CYS A 82 -0.79 6.10 -9.11
CA CYS A 82 0.58 6.45 -9.49
C CYS A 82 1.03 5.89 -10.84
N PHE A 83 0.54 4.71 -11.25
CA PHE A 83 1.02 4.08 -12.47
C PHE A 83 0.41 4.69 -13.73
N VAL A 84 -0.80 5.25 -13.71
CA VAL A 84 -1.49 5.65 -14.95
C VAL A 84 -1.05 7.04 -15.43
N GLN A 85 -1.38 8.10 -14.71
CA GLN A 85 -0.98 9.48 -15.06
C GLN A 85 0.08 10.04 -14.12
N GLY A 86 0.13 9.55 -12.88
CA GLY A 86 0.98 10.04 -11.82
C GLY A 86 0.23 9.93 -10.50
N CYS A 87 0.90 10.17 -9.38
CA CYS A 87 0.24 10.18 -8.08
C CYS A 87 -0.51 11.51 -7.87
N ASP A 88 -1.60 11.71 -8.61
CA ASP A 88 -2.38 12.94 -8.67
C ASP A 88 -3.85 12.74 -8.28
N GLY A 89 -4.23 11.55 -7.83
CA GLY A 89 -5.59 11.21 -7.46
C GLY A 89 -6.57 11.21 -8.64
N SER A 90 -6.11 11.16 -9.90
CA SER A 90 -6.96 11.11 -11.10
C SER A 90 -7.87 9.88 -11.10
N VAL A 91 -7.41 8.75 -10.57
CA VAL A 91 -8.21 7.51 -10.45
C VAL A 91 -9.46 7.70 -9.58
N LEU A 92 -9.45 8.68 -8.67
CA LEU A 92 -10.56 8.95 -7.75
C LEU A 92 -11.72 9.66 -8.44
N LEU A 93 -11.49 10.31 -9.59
CA LEU A 93 -12.54 11.04 -10.32
C LEU A 93 -13.59 10.05 -10.85
N GLU A 94 -14.86 10.34 -10.57
CA GLU A 94 -15.99 9.66 -11.20
C GLU A 94 -16.25 10.29 -12.57
N GLY A 95 -16.43 9.45 -13.59
CA GLY A 95 -16.86 9.91 -14.91
C GLY A 95 -18.26 10.51 -14.85
N SER A 96 -18.61 11.34 -15.83
CA SER A 96 -19.99 11.83 -15.96
C SER A 96 -20.93 10.70 -16.43
N THR A 97 -22.25 10.87 -16.26
CA THR A 97 -23.28 9.92 -16.73
C THR A 97 -23.22 9.60 -18.24
N SER A 98 -22.41 10.34 -19.01
CA SER A 98 -22.21 10.21 -20.45
C SER A 98 -20.74 10.11 -20.89
N GLY A 99 -19.79 10.11 -19.95
CA GLY A 99 -18.34 10.13 -20.23
C GLY A 99 -17.60 8.98 -19.53
N PRO A 100 -16.49 8.47 -20.11
CA PRO A 100 -15.76 7.37 -19.51
C PRO A 100 -15.05 7.80 -18.22
N SER A 101 -15.14 7.00 -17.16
CA SER A 101 -14.28 7.11 -15.98
C SER A 101 -13.00 6.31 -16.17
N GLU A 102 -11.90 6.73 -15.55
CA GLU A 102 -10.74 5.85 -15.39
C GLU A 102 -11.11 4.57 -14.62
N GLN A 103 -12.09 4.65 -13.71
CA GLN A 103 -12.59 3.50 -12.96
C GLN A 103 -13.24 2.44 -13.87
N ASP A 104 -13.70 2.81 -15.07
CA ASP A 104 -14.32 1.89 -16.04
C ASP A 104 -13.29 1.10 -16.87
N ALA A 105 -11.99 1.38 -16.70
CA ALA A 105 -10.95 0.64 -17.37
C ALA A 105 -10.82 -0.78 -16.79
N PRO A 106 -10.59 -1.83 -17.60
CA PRO A 106 -10.56 -3.21 -17.12
C PRO A 106 -9.66 -3.48 -15.90
N PRO A 107 -8.44 -2.89 -15.78
CA PRO A 107 -7.63 -3.05 -14.58
C PRO A 107 -8.29 -2.46 -13.33
N ASN A 108 -9.05 -1.38 -13.49
CA ASN A 108 -9.67 -0.61 -12.41
C ASN A 108 -11.07 -1.11 -12.02
N LEU A 109 -11.73 -1.90 -12.87
CA LEU A 109 -13.03 -2.53 -12.57
C LEU A 109 -13.01 -3.42 -11.32
N SER A 110 -11.82 -3.83 -10.88
CA SER A 110 -11.63 -4.63 -9.66
C SER A 110 -11.16 -3.81 -8.45
N LEU A 111 -10.99 -2.49 -8.59
CA LEU A 111 -10.71 -1.63 -7.44
C LEU A 111 -11.91 -1.63 -6.50
N GLN A 112 -11.64 -1.66 -5.21
CA GLN A 112 -12.67 -1.90 -4.21
C GLN A 112 -13.48 -0.61 -3.97
N PRO A 113 -14.81 -0.61 -4.13
CA PRO A 113 -15.64 0.58 -3.87
C PRO A 113 -15.48 1.13 -2.45
N ALA A 114 -15.23 0.25 -1.48
CA ALA A 114 -14.97 0.64 -0.09
C ALA A 114 -13.70 1.51 0.05
N ALA A 115 -12.65 1.28 -0.76
CA ALA A 115 -11.44 2.10 -0.72
C ALA A 115 -11.71 3.53 -1.18
N PHE A 116 -12.43 3.72 -2.29
CA PHE A 116 -12.86 5.06 -2.75
C PHE A 116 -13.72 5.77 -1.72
N LYS A 117 -14.68 5.06 -1.13
CA LYS A 117 -15.51 5.60 -0.05
C LYS A 117 -14.64 6.05 1.14
N THR A 118 -13.71 5.23 1.59
CA THR A 118 -12.79 5.57 2.69
C THR A 118 -11.96 6.82 2.40
N ILE A 119 -11.47 7.00 1.18
CA ILE A 119 -10.75 8.24 0.81
C ILE A 119 -11.65 9.47 0.90
N ASN A 120 -12.90 9.38 0.42
CA ASN A 120 -13.87 10.47 0.54
C ASN A 120 -14.29 10.75 2.00
N ASP A 121 -14.48 9.71 2.82
CA ASP A 121 -14.76 9.85 4.25
C ASP A 121 -13.59 10.59 4.96
N LEU A 122 -12.35 10.18 4.69
CA LEU A 122 -11.14 10.84 5.20
C LEU A 122 -11.07 12.30 4.75
N ARG A 123 -11.38 12.59 3.48
CA ARG A 123 -11.40 13.95 2.96
C ARG A 123 -12.38 14.83 3.73
N GLY A 124 -13.58 14.33 4.03
CA GLY A 124 -14.57 15.05 4.84
C GLY A 124 -14.10 15.28 6.28
N ILE A 125 -13.51 14.27 6.91
CA ILE A 125 -12.93 14.38 8.26
C ILE A 125 -11.85 15.46 8.29
N ILE A 126 -10.92 15.44 7.33
CA ILE A 126 -9.81 16.40 7.27
C ILE A 126 -10.33 17.81 6.99
N GLU A 127 -11.34 17.97 6.12
CA GLU A 127 -11.95 19.30 5.90
C GLU A 127 -12.51 19.90 7.17
N SER A 128 -13.21 19.08 7.96
CA SER A 128 -13.85 19.54 9.19
C SER A 128 -12.85 20.01 10.24
N GLN A 129 -11.59 19.52 10.17
CA GLN A 129 -10.54 19.83 11.15
C GLN A 129 -9.62 20.96 10.69
N CYS A 130 -9.20 20.92 9.43
CA CYS A 130 -8.14 21.78 8.90
C CYS A 130 -8.62 22.66 7.74
N GLY A 131 -9.88 22.55 7.35
CA GLY A 131 -10.37 23.12 6.11
C GLY A 131 -9.79 22.42 4.88
N ARG A 132 -9.93 23.10 3.74
CA ARG A 132 -9.55 22.58 2.43
C ARG A 132 -8.06 22.86 2.16
N VAL A 133 -7.19 22.10 2.79
CA VAL A 133 -5.72 22.27 2.68
C VAL A 133 -5.00 21.02 2.16
N VAL A 134 -5.52 19.81 2.44
CA VAL A 134 -4.89 18.54 2.04
C VAL A 134 -5.52 17.99 0.76
N SER A 135 -4.69 17.63 -0.22
CA SER A 135 -5.14 17.02 -1.49
C SER A 135 -5.64 15.59 -1.30
N CYS A 136 -6.50 15.12 -2.20
CA CYS A 136 -6.92 13.72 -2.21
C CYS A 136 -5.77 12.78 -2.59
N ALA A 137 -4.83 13.24 -3.41
CA ALA A 137 -3.58 12.53 -3.71
C ALA A 137 -2.76 12.23 -2.45
N ASP A 138 -2.56 13.23 -1.56
CA ASP A 138 -1.84 13.04 -0.30
C ASP A 138 -2.62 12.18 0.71
N ILE A 139 -3.95 12.32 0.76
CA ILE A 139 -4.81 11.44 1.57
C ILE A 139 -4.64 9.98 1.13
N THR A 140 -4.60 9.73 -0.19
CA THR A 140 -4.43 8.39 -0.74
C THR A 140 -3.07 7.79 -0.41
N ALA A 141 -1.99 8.57 -0.52
CA ALA A 141 -0.65 8.14 -0.15
C ALA A 141 -0.53 7.81 1.36
N LEU A 142 -1.07 8.67 2.22
CA LEU A 142 -1.09 8.46 3.67
C LEU A 142 -1.95 7.25 4.06
N ALA A 143 -3.11 7.09 3.42
CA ALA A 143 -3.99 5.96 3.66
C ALA A 143 -3.35 4.63 3.25
N ALA A 144 -2.58 4.59 2.15
CA ALA A 144 -1.81 3.41 1.77
C ALA A 144 -0.72 3.07 2.81
N ARG A 145 0.01 4.07 3.32
CA ARG A 145 1.01 3.85 4.39
C ARG A 145 0.36 3.30 5.66
N ASP A 146 -0.73 3.91 6.10
CA ASP A 146 -1.42 3.45 7.30
C ASP A 146 -2.12 2.09 7.07
N ALA A 147 -2.53 1.75 5.84
CA ALA A 147 -2.99 0.41 5.49
C ALA A 147 -1.88 -0.64 5.66
N VAL A 148 -0.66 -0.38 5.18
CA VAL A 148 0.51 -1.24 5.40
C VAL A 148 0.80 -1.38 6.89
N TYR A 149 0.88 -0.27 7.62
CA TYR A 149 1.25 -0.29 9.04
C TYR A 149 0.21 -1.00 9.91
N LEU A 150 -1.08 -0.71 9.71
CA LEU A 150 -2.16 -1.29 10.51
C LEU A 150 -2.43 -2.77 10.18
N SER A 151 -1.96 -3.26 9.04
CA SER A 151 -1.95 -4.70 8.70
C SER A 151 -0.68 -5.42 9.17
N GLY A 152 0.21 -4.76 9.94
CA GLY A 152 1.39 -5.39 10.54
C GLY A 152 2.70 -5.15 9.79
N GLY A 153 2.66 -4.38 8.71
CA GLY A 153 3.83 -3.99 7.93
C GLY A 153 4.63 -2.84 8.56
N PRO A 154 5.67 -2.35 7.87
CA PRO A 154 6.50 -1.28 8.38
C PRO A 154 5.77 0.06 8.37
N TYR A 155 6.04 0.89 9.38
CA TYR A 155 5.76 2.32 9.31
C TYR A 155 6.85 3.00 8.47
N TYR A 156 6.46 3.99 7.67
CA TYR A 156 7.39 4.83 6.93
C TYR A 156 6.85 6.25 6.77
N ASP A 157 7.78 7.18 6.58
CA ASP A 157 7.47 8.58 6.32
C ASP A 157 6.99 8.73 4.87
N VAL A 158 6.02 9.62 4.66
CA VAL A 158 5.42 9.87 3.34
C VAL A 158 5.77 11.30 2.96
N PRO A 159 6.46 11.55 1.82
CA PRO A 159 6.59 12.91 1.31
C PRO A 159 5.21 13.41 0.89
N LEU A 160 4.86 14.64 1.24
CA LEU A 160 3.56 15.27 1.01
C LEU A 160 3.71 16.58 0.24
N GLY A 161 2.60 17.10 -0.27
CA GLY A 161 2.56 18.29 -1.14
C GLY A 161 2.05 18.01 -2.55
N ARG A 162 1.51 16.81 -2.80
CA ARG A 162 0.87 16.48 -4.08
C ARG A 162 -0.37 17.31 -4.26
N ARG A 163 -0.72 17.57 -5.52
CA ARG A 163 -1.97 18.22 -5.91
C ARG A 163 -2.82 17.29 -6.75
N ASP A 164 -4.12 17.57 -6.75
CA ASP A 164 -5.11 16.77 -7.44
C ASP A 164 -5.17 17.11 -8.93
N GLY A 165 -5.13 16.07 -9.77
CA GLY A 165 -5.30 16.14 -11.21
C GLY A 165 -6.67 16.67 -11.62
N LEU A 166 -6.72 17.35 -12.77
CA LEU A 166 -7.94 17.98 -13.32
C LEU A 166 -8.62 17.13 -14.39
N SER A 167 -8.08 15.95 -14.68
CA SER A 167 -8.58 15.03 -15.71
C SER A 167 -8.41 13.59 -15.25
N PHE A 168 -9.29 12.71 -15.72
CA PHE A 168 -9.14 11.27 -15.57
C PHE A 168 -8.31 10.67 -16.71
N ALA A 169 -7.74 9.48 -16.50
CA ALA A 169 -7.11 8.74 -17.59
C ALA A 169 -8.11 8.12 -18.56
N THR A 170 -7.76 8.12 -19.85
CA THR A 170 -8.51 7.34 -20.82
C THR A 170 -8.29 5.84 -20.59
N ARG A 171 -9.28 5.01 -20.93
CA ARG A 171 -9.20 3.54 -20.87
C ARG A 171 -7.91 2.98 -21.50
N ASN A 172 -7.49 3.53 -22.64
CA ASN A 172 -6.28 3.09 -23.33
C ASN A 172 -5.01 3.45 -22.57
N GLN A 173 -4.97 4.63 -21.93
CA GLN A 173 -3.84 5.00 -21.06
C GLN A 173 -3.76 4.08 -19.85
N THR A 174 -4.89 3.76 -19.20
CA THR A 174 -4.90 2.82 -18.07
C THR A 174 -4.40 1.44 -18.49
N LEU A 175 -4.88 0.90 -19.61
CA LEU A 175 -4.43 -0.40 -20.14
C LEU A 175 -2.95 -0.43 -20.51
N ALA A 176 -2.41 0.67 -21.00
CA ALA A 176 -1.00 0.77 -21.38
C ALA A 176 -0.05 0.89 -20.17
N ASN A 177 -0.55 1.42 -19.05
CA ASN A 177 0.29 1.78 -17.90
C ASN A 177 0.16 0.82 -16.70
N ILE A 178 -0.98 0.14 -16.53
CA ILE A 178 -1.12 -0.88 -15.49
C ILE A 178 -0.60 -2.23 -16.02
N PRO A 179 0.44 -2.82 -15.41
CA PRO A 179 0.93 -4.14 -15.80
C PRO A 179 -0.15 -5.21 -15.63
N SER A 180 -0.33 -6.07 -16.63
CA SER A 180 -1.24 -7.21 -16.52
C SER A 180 -0.69 -8.28 -15.57
N LEU A 181 -1.57 -8.89 -14.77
CA LEU A 181 -1.24 -9.99 -13.86
C LEU A 181 -0.76 -11.26 -14.59
N THR A 182 -0.99 -11.33 -15.91
CA THR A 182 -0.53 -12.41 -16.80
C THR A 182 0.85 -12.18 -17.42
N LEU A 183 1.49 -11.03 -17.19
CA LEU A 183 2.83 -10.73 -17.70
C LEU A 183 3.89 -11.61 -17.04
N ASN A 184 4.95 -11.90 -17.78
CA ASN A 184 6.20 -12.43 -17.24
C ASN A 184 7.11 -11.28 -16.76
N THR A 185 8.21 -11.64 -16.10
CA THR A 185 9.17 -10.73 -15.49
C THR A 185 9.80 -9.79 -16.52
N SER A 186 10.06 -10.24 -17.75
CA SER A 186 10.52 -9.35 -18.83
C SER A 186 9.53 -8.24 -19.15
N GLY A 187 8.23 -8.57 -19.23
CA GLY A 187 7.16 -7.60 -19.43
C GLY A 187 7.03 -6.64 -18.25
N LEU A 188 7.08 -7.16 -17.02
CA LEU A 188 7.02 -6.35 -15.80
C LEU A 188 8.20 -5.37 -15.70
N LEU A 189 9.43 -5.84 -15.92
CA LEU A 189 10.63 -5.00 -15.92
C LEU A 189 10.55 -3.90 -16.98
N THR A 190 10.03 -4.22 -18.18
CA THR A 190 9.81 -3.23 -19.24
C THR A 190 8.81 -2.17 -18.79
N SER A 191 7.67 -2.58 -18.22
CA SER A 191 6.64 -1.67 -17.72
C SER A 191 7.17 -0.76 -16.60
N PHE A 192 7.82 -1.34 -15.59
CA PHE A 192 8.38 -0.60 -14.44
C PHE A 192 9.51 0.36 -14.86
N ALA A 193 10.33 -0.03 -15.83
CA ALA A 193 11.38 0.85 -16.35
C ALA A 193 10.83 2.13 -16.97
N THR A 194 9.62 2.13 -17.56
CA THR A 194 8.97 3.36 -18.06
C THR A 194 8.65 4.37 -16.95
N LYS A 195 8.61 3.91 -15.70
CA LYS A 195 8.38 4.72 -14.49
C LYS A 195 9.67 4.91 -13.69
N ASN A 196 10.84 4.66 -14.29
CA ASN A 196 12.15 4.69 -13.62
C ASN A 196 12.24 3.76 -12.39
N LEU A 197 11.43 2.70 -12.34
CA LEU A 197 11.47 1.66 -11.30
C LEU A 197 12.30 0.47 -11.81
N ASN A 198 13.19 -0.04 -10.97
CA ASN A 198 14.11 -1.13 -11.32
C ASN A 198 13.59 -2.50 -10.83
N ALA A 199 14.39 -3.56 -11.01
CA ALA A 199 14.03 -4.90 -10.59
C ALA A 199 13.80 -5.04 -9.07
N ALA A 200 14.57 -4.34 -8.24
CA ALA A 200 14.37 -4.34 -6.79
C ALA A 200 13.07 -3.62 -6.40
N ASP A 201 12.75 -2.50 -7.07
CA ASP A 201 11.49 -1.79 -6.88
C ASP A 201 10.29 -2.68 -7.27
N LEU A 202 10.39 -3.37 -8.42
CA LEU A 202 9.39 -4.34 -8.87
C LEU A 202 9.14 -5.44 -7.83
N VAL A 203 10.18 -6.17 -7.44
CA VAL A 203 10.03 -7.30 -6.50
C VAL A 203 9.52 -6.82 -5.13
N ALA A 204 9.98 -5.66 -4.66
CA ALA A 204 9.51 -5.10 -3.41
C ALA A 204 8.03 -4.71 -3.49
N LEU A 205 7.61 -3.96 -4.51
CA LEU A 205 6.22 -3.52 -4.67
C LEU A 205 5.25 -4.68 -4.92
N SER A 206 5.68 -5.74 -5.61
CA SER A 206 4.92 -6.99 -5.73
C SER A 206 4.63 -7.64 -4.37
N GLY A 207 5.45 -7.38 -3.35
CA GLY A 207 5.17 -7.75 -1.96
C GLY A 207 3.87 -7.18 -1.41
N GLY A 208 3.27 -6.16 -2.04
CA GLY A 208 1.92 -5.70 -1.72
C GLY A 208 0.84 -6.78 -1.86
N HIS A 209 1.10 -7.85 -2.63
CA HIS A 209 0.22 -9.01 -2.74
C HIS A 209 0.22 -9.93 -1.51
N THR A 210 0.99 -9.62 -0.45
CA THR A 210 0.92 -10.33 0.85
C THR A 210 -0.45 -10.17 1.55
N ILE A 211 -1.24 -9.17 1.17
CA ILE A 211 -2.63 -9.03 1.64
C ILE A 211 -3.61 -8.82 0.49
N GLY A 212 -4.85 -9.26 0.68
CA GLY A 212 -5.96 -9.05 -0.26
C GLY A 212 -6.30 -10.28 -1.10
N ILE A 213 -7.08 -10.07 -2.15
CA ILE A 213 -7.69 -11.13 -2.95
C ILE A 213 -7.43 -10.96 -4.46
N GLY A 214 -7.39 -12.09 -5.17
CA GLY A 214 -7.42 -12.18 -6.62
C GLY A 214 -8.70 -12.88 -7.10
N HIS A 215 -9.30 -12.36 -8.16
CA HIS A 215 -10.45 -12.99 -8.81
C HIS A 215 -10.00 -14.01 -9.85
N CYS A 216 -10.76 -15.09 -10.02
CA CYS A 216 -10.48 -16.17 -10.98
C CYS A 216 -10.04 -15.67 -12.38
N PRO A 217 -10.70 -14.67 -13.02
CA PRO A 217 -10.29 -14.18 -14.34
C PRO A 217 -8.84 -13.68 -14.43
N SER A 218 -8.22 -13.34 -13.29
CA SER A 218 -6.84 -12.88 -13.21
C SER A 218 -5.80 -14.01 -13.21
N PHE A 219 -6.20 -15.27 -13.02
CA PHE A 219 -5.28 -16.41 -12.93
C PHE A 219 -5.80 -17.73 -13.54
N THR A 220 -7.03 -17.80 -14.05
CA THR A 220 -7.56 -19.02 -14.70
C THR A 220 -6.77 -19.43 -15.93
N ASN A 221 -6.00 -18.52 -16.55
CA ASN A 221 -5.04 -18.83 -17.61
C ASN A 221 -3.92 -19.79 -17.15
N ARG A 222 -3.69 -19.91 -15.84
CA ARG A 222 -2.74 -20.86 -15.25
C ARG A 222 -3.35 -22.22 -14.94
N LEU A 223 -4.66 -22.36 -15.06
CA LEU A 223 -5.42 -23.58 -14.78
C LEU A 223 -5.95 -24.23 -16.06
N TYR A 224 -6.32 -23.43 -17.06
CA TYR A 224 -7.02 -23.89 -18.26
C TYR A 224 -6.43 -23.33 -19.56
N PRO A 225 -6.50 -24.09 -20.67
CA PRO A 225 -6.93 -25.50 -20.76
C PRO A 225 -5.88 -26.47 -20.19
N THR A 226 -4.68 -25.98 -19.90
CA THR A 226 -3.57 -26.76 -19.37
C THR A 226 -3.00 -26.04 -18.17
N GLN A 227 -2.78 -26.77 -17.08
CA GLN A 227 -2.16 -26.23 -15.87
C GLN A 227 -0.75 -25.73 -16.18
N ASP A 228 -0.43 -24.55 -15.67
CA ASP A 228 0.92 -23.99 -15.67
C ASP A 228 1.89 -24.92 -14.92
N PRO A 229 2.98 -25.40 -15.54
CA PRO A 229 3.96 -26.26 -14.89
C PRO A 229 4.75 -25.59 -13.75
N ALA A 230 4.75 -24.26 -13.69
CA ALA A 230 5.36 -23.49 -12.60
C ALA A 230 4.47 -23.42 -11.35
N LEU A 231 3.20 -23.83 -11.43
CA LEU A 231 2.25 -23.85 -10.32
C LEU A 231 2.35 -25.17 -9.54
N ASP A 232 2.46 -25.09 -8.21
CA ASP A 232 2.43 -26.28 -7.35
C ASP A 232 1.14 -27.10 -7.57
N LYS A 233 1.26 -28.43 -7.59
CA LYS A 233 0.15 -29.32 -7.92
C LYS A 233 -0.95 -29.33 -6.85
N THR A 234 -0.56 -29.29 -5.59
CA THR A 234 -1.55 -29.25 -4.49
C THR A 234 -2.28 -27.92 -4.49
N PHE A 235 -1.53 -26.83 -4.67
CA PHE A 235 -2.14 -25.51 -4.78
C PHE A 235 -3.05 -25.39 -6.00
N ALA A 236 -2.65 -25.92 -7.17
CA ALA A 236 -3.50 -25.97 -8.35
C ALA A 236 -4.81 -26.72 -8.10
N ASN A 237 -4.77 -27.85 -7.38
CA ASN A 237 -5.99 -28.59 -7.00
C ASN A 237 -6.94 -27.73 -6.17
N ASN A 238 -6.43 -26.99 -5.18
CA ASN A 238 -7.24 -26.06 -4.39
C ASN A 238 -7.85 -24.95 -5.28
N LEU A 239 -7.06 -24.43 -6.23
CA LEU A 239 -7.55 -23.41 -7.15
C LEU A 239 -8.59 -23.95 -8.14
N TYR A 240 -8.54 -25.22 -8.53
CA TYR A 240 -9.59 -25.86 -9.33
C TYR A 240 -10.92 -25.97 -8.58
N GLU A 241 -10.90 -26.15 -7.26
CA GLU A 241 -12.13 -26.14 -6.45
C GLU A 241 -12.76 -24.74 -6.38
N ILE A 242 -11.92 -23.70 -6.32
CA ILE A 242 -12.35 -22.29 -6.28
C ILE A 242 -12.81 -21.80 -7.66
N CYS A 243 -12.08 -22.17 -8.70
CA CYS A 243 -12.30 -21.78 -10.09
C CYS A 243 -12.52 -23.03 -10.96
N PRO A 244 -13.68 -23.71 -10.86
CA PRO A 244 -13.94 -24.99 -11.54
C PRO A 244 -14.03 -24.91 -13.06
N THR A 245 -14.06 -23.71 -13.64
CA THR A 245 -14.04 -23.48 -15.09
C THR A 245 -13.20 -22.25 -15.45
N SER A 246 -12.83 -22.11 -16.73
CA SER A 246 -12.12 -20.92 -17.22
C SER A 246 -12.88 -19.61 -17.03
N ASN A 247 -14.21 -19.68 -16.90
CA ASN A 247 -15.12 -18.54 -16.80
C ASN A 247 -15.61 -18.29 -15.35
N SER A 248 -15.04 -18.98 -14.36
CA SER A 248 -15.37 -18.76 -12.95
C SER A 248 -15.08 -17.30 -12.55
N THR A 249 -15.89 -16.77 -11.63
CA THR A 249 -15.81 -15.38 -11.16
C THR A 249 -15.54 -15.26 -9.65
N ASN A 250 -15.32 -16.40 -8.98
CA ASN A 250 -14.94 -16.48 -7.57
C ASN A 250 -13.63 -15.73 -7.29
N ALA A 251 -13.29 -15.59 -6.02
CA ALA A 251 -12.04 -14.97 -5.58
C ALA A 251 -11.38 -15.82 -4.49
N THR A 252 -10.06 -15.66 -4.37
CA THR A 252 -9.25 -16.26 -3.31
C THR A 252 -8.20 -15.27 -2.83
N VAL A 253 -7.60 -15.56 -1.69
CA VAL A 253 -6.50 -14.77 -1.12
C VAL A 253 -5.25 -14.82 -2.02
N MET A 254 -4.51 -13.72 -2.09
CA MET A 254 -3.26 -13.66 -2.86
C MET A 254 -2.08 -14.30 -2.12
N ASP A 255 -2.11 -14.27 -0.78
CA ASP A 255 -1.18 -14.93 0.13
C ASP A 255 -1.93 -16.01 0.91
N ILE A 256 -1.52 -17.27 0.78
CA ILE A 256 -2.22 -18.40 1.42
C ILE A 256 -1.75 -18.67 2.85
N ARG A 257 -0.67 -18.03 3.30
CA ARG A 257 -0.05 -18.25 4.61
C ARG A 257 -0.52 -17.22 5.62
N SER A 258 -0.70 -15.97 5.22
CA SER A 258 -1.08 -14.87 6.11
C SER A 258 -1.96 -13.81 5.41
N PRO A 259 -3.16 -14.17 4.90
CA PRO A 259 -3.96 -13.34 3.97
C PRO A 259 -4.25 -11.87 4.33
N ASN A 260 -4.16 -11.52 5.62
CA ASN A 260 -4.49 -10.20 6.16
C ASN A 260 -3.33 -9.54 6.90
N ASN A 261 -2.15 -10.18 6.97
CA ASN A 261 -0.96 -9.59 7.60
C ASN A 261 0.02 -9.16 6.53
N PHE A 262 0.47 -7.92 6.59
CA PHE A 262 1.51 -7.42 5.71
C PHE A 262 2.88 -7.91 6.20
N ASP A 263 3.34 -9.03 5.64
CA ASP A 263 4.59 -9.67 6.02
C ASP A 263 5.33 -10.24 4.80
N ASN A 264 6.38 -11.05 5.01
CA ASN A 264 7.16 -11.59 3.90
C ASN A 264 6.62 -12.92 3.32
N LYS A 265 5.45 -13.38 3.76
CA LYS A 265 4.96 -14.73 3.40
C LYS A 265 4.57 -14.84 1.93
N TYR A 266 4.18 -13.74 1.28
CA TYR A 266 4.11 -13.67 -0.19
C TYR A 266 5.35 -14.24 -0.87
N PHE A 267 6.56 -13.85 -0.44
CA PHE A 267 7.79 -14.37 -1.05
C PHE A 267 8.03 -15.85 -0.69
N VAL A 268 7.59 -16.28 0.49
CA VAL A 268 7.62 -17.70 0.89
C VAL A 268 6.66 -18.52 0.00
N ASP A 269 5.50 -17.98 -0.38
CA ASP A 269 4.58 -18.58 -1.35
C ASP A 269 5.31 -18.81 -2.68
N LEU A 270 6.04 -17.80 -3.18
CA LEU A 270 6.77 -17.91 -4.45
C LEU A 270 7.82 -19.01 -4.42
N LEU A 271 8.59 -19.12 -3.33
CA LEU A 271 9.58 -20.20 -3.14
C LEU A 271 8.94 -21.60 -3.20
N ASN A 272 7.68 -21.70 -2.77
CA ASN A 272 6.91 -22.95 -2.76
C ASN A 272 6.06 -23.14 -4.01
N ARG A 273 6.25 -22.33 -5.06
CA ARG A 273 5.46 -22.36 -6.30
C ARG A 273 3.97 -22.07 -6.12
N GLN A 274 3.67 -21.22 -5.14
CA GLN A 274 2.33 -20.89 -4.68
C GLN A 274 1.95 -19.42 -4.90
N GLY A 275 2.70 -18.68 -5.73
CA GLY A 275 2.26 -17.37 -6.19
C GLY A 275 0.98 -17.50 -7.02
N LEU A 276 -0.01 -16.64 -6.79
CA LEU A 276 -1.32 -16.74 -7.42
C LEU A 276 -1.25 -16.39 -8.92
N PHE A 277 -0.69 -15.23 -9.26
CA PHE A 277 -0.63 -14.74 -10.63
C PHE A 277 0.62 -15.22 -11.37
N THR A 278 0.59 -15.17 -12.70
CA THR A 278 1.79 -15.43 -13.52
C THR A 278 2.87 -14.41 -13.18
N SER A 279 2.47 -13.14 -13.06
CA SER A 279 3.34 -12.02 -12.65
C SER A 279 3.98 -12.19 -11.28
N ASP A 280 3.39 -12.99 -10.38
CA ASP A 280 4.01 -13.31 -9.09
C ASP A 280 5.05 -14.43 -9.25
N GLN A 281 4.61 -15.58 -9.77
CA GLN A 281 5.43 -16.78 -9.77
C GLN A 281 6.65 -16.65 -10.70
N ASP A 282 6.54 -15.84 -11.74
CA ASP A 282 7.64 -15.61 -12.68
C ASP A 282 8.78 -14.80 -12.04
N LEU A 283 8.53 -13.98 -11.01
CA LEU A 283 9.59 -13.25 -10.28
C LEU A 283 10.59 -14.21 -9.61
N TYR A 284 10.12 -15.37 -9.15
CA TYR A 284 11.00 -16.39 -8.60
C TYR A 284 11.68 -17.24 -9.68
N THR A 285 11.00 -17.41 -10.83
CA THR A 285 11.48 -18.24 -11.94
C THR A 285 12.57 -17.53 -12.77
N ASP A 286 12.49 -16.20 -12.87
CA ASP A 286 13.44 -15.39 -13.64
C ASP A 286 14.74 -15.13 -12.87
N SER A 287 15.88 -15.33 -13.54
CA SER A 287 17.21 -15.21 -12.92
C SER A 287 17.56 -13.79 -12.47
N ARG A 288 16.92 -12.75 -13.01
CA ARG A 288 17.18 -11.35 -12.65
C ARG A 288 16.55 -10.94 -11.32
N THR A 289 15.54 -11.68 -10.86
CA THR A 289 14.73 -11.36 -9.67
C THR A 289 14.74 -12.44 -8.61
N THR A 290 15.09 -13.69 -8.95
CA THR A 290 15.07 -14.85 -8.04
C THR A 290 15.88 -14.65 -6.76
N GLU A 291 17.06 -14.00 -6.83
CA GLU A 291 17.89 -13.72 -5.65
C GLU A 291 17.22 -12.69 -4.71
N ILE A 292 16.55 -11.69 -5.28
CA ILE A 292 15.82 -10.67 -4.50
C ILE A 292 14.62 -11.30 -3.79
N VAL A 293 13.84 -12.12 -4.51
CA VAL A 293 12.71 -12.88 -3.95
C VAL A 293 13.19 -13.77 -2.80
N THR A 294 14.28 -14.51 -3.01
CA THR A 294 14.85 -15.39 -1.99
C THR A 294 15.31 -14.60 -0.77
N SER A 295 15.97 -13.46 -0.96
CA SER A 295 16.39 -12.59 0.14
C SER A 295 15.21 -12.11 0.98
N PHE A 296 14.10 -11.71 0.34
CA PHE A 296 12.91 -11.22 1.03
C PHE A 296 12.17 -12.33 1.78
N ALA A 297 12.11 -13.53 1.20
CA ALA A 297 11.53 -14.71 1.86
C ALA A 297 12.32 -15.14 3.11
N VAL A 298 13.65 -14.98 3.09
CA VAL A 298 14.53 -15.33 4.22
C VAL A 298 14.53 -14.25 5.31
N ASP A 299 14.52 -12.97 4.93
CA ASP A 299 14.61 -11.85 5.86
C ASP A 299 13.53 -10.79 5.60
N GLN A 300 12.52 -10.76 6.47
CA GLN A 300 11.42 -9.81 6.41
C GLN A 300 11.88 -8.35 6.60
N ASN A 301 12.95 -8.10 7.36
CA ASN A 301 13.44 -6.73 7.55
C ASN A 301 14.04 -6.19 6.25
N VAL A 302 14.71 -7.04 5.47
CA VAL A 302 15.23 -6.67 4.14
C VAL A 302 14.07 -6.38 3.18
N PHE A 303 13.01 -7.20 3.20
CA PHE A 303 11.79 -6.90 2.46
C PHE A 303 11.23 -5.53 2.84
N PHE A 304 11.00 -5.28 4.13
CA PHE A 304 10.42 -4.02 4.61
C PHE A 304 11.30 -2.81 4.26
N GLU A 305 12.61 -2.88 4.42
CA GLU A 305 13.54 -1.80 4.02
C GLU A 305 13.38 -1.45 2.53
N LYS A 306 13.30 -2.47 1.66
CA LYS A 306 13.16 -2.30 0.21
C LYS A 306 11.75 -1.88 -0.19
N PHE A 307 10.72 -2.38 0.49
CA PHE A 307 9.35 -1.96 0.30
C PHE A 307 9.18 -0.46 0.58
N ILE A 308 9.71 0.01 1.71
CA ILE A 308 9.68 1.45 2.07
C ILE A 308 10.34 2.28 0.98
N TYR A 309 11.55 1.90 0.55
CA TYR A 309 12.24 2.64 -0.51
C TYR A 309 11.43 2.68 -1.81
N ALA A 310 10.89 1.53 -2.24
CA ALA A 310 10.18 1.40 -3.51
C ALA A 310 8.81 2.09 -3.48
N ILE A 311 8.04 1.99 -2.39
CA ILE A 311 6.73 2.63 -2.26
C ILE A 311 6.86 4.15 -2.12
N THR A 312 7.88 4.65 -1.41
CA THR A 312 8.18 6.09 -1.38
C THR A 312 8.62 6.61 -2.74
N LYS A 313 9.34 5.79 -3.53
CA LYS A 313 9.75 6.15 -4.89
C LYS A 313 8.55 6.16 -5.85
N MET A 314 7.71 5.12 -5.79
CA MET A 314 6.47 5.03 -6.56
C MET A 314 5.52 6.17 -6.25
N GLY A 315 5.37 6.52 -4.97
CA GLY A 315 4.50 7.60 -4.51
C GLY A 315 4.88 8.99 -5.02
N GLN A 316 6.02 9.14 -5.70
CA GLN A 316 6.50 10.42 -6.26
C GLN A 316 6.46 10.46 -7.80
N LEU A 317 5.84 9.47 -8.45
CA LEU A 317 5.73 9.41 -9.90
C LEU A 317 4.83 10.54 -10.43
N SER A 318 5.39 11.39 -11.30
CA SER A 318 4.67 12.42 -12.05
C SER A 318 3.71 13.26 -11.19
N VAL A 319 4.12 13.61 -9.97
CA VAL A 319 3.29 14.40 -9.04
C VAL A 319 3.06 15.81 -9.57
N LEU A 320 1.88 16.36 -9.28
CA LEU A 320 1.59 17.78 -9.45
C LEU A 320 1.95 18.54 -8.17
N THR A 321 2.65 19.66 -8.28
CA THR A 321 3.08 20.45 -7.09
C THR A 321 2.86 21.96 -7.27
N GLY A 322 3.03 22.73 -6.19
CA GLY A 322 2.91 24.19 -6.23
C GLY A 322 1.51 24.66 -6.65
N THR A 323 1.37 25.13 -7.89
CA THR A 323 0.09 25.60 -8.46
C THR A 323 -0.48 24.66 -9.52
N GLU A 324 0.16 23.53 -9.79
CA GLU A 324 -0.29 22.55 -10.79
C GLU A 324 -1.44 21.71 -10.22
N GLY A 325 -2.60 21.69 -10.88
CA GLY A 325 -3.79 21.00 -10.35
C GLY A 325 -4.47 21.75 -9.20
N GLU A 326 -5.20 21.04 -8.35
CA GLU A 326 -6.05 21.62 -7.29
C GLU A 326 -5.99 20.88 -5.94
N ILE A 327 -6.73 21.39 -4.96
CA ILE A 327 -7.03 20.65 -3.71
C ILE A 327 -8.54 20.40 -3.76
N ARG A 328 -9.00 19.20 -4.11
CA ARG A 328 -10.43 18.90 -4.33
C ARG A 328 -11.26 19.03 -3.06
N ALA A 329 -12.53 19.42 -3.19
CA ALA A 329 -13.49 19.47 -2.09
C ALA A 329 -14.07 18.09 -1.82
N ASN A 330 -14.38 17.39 -2.91
CA ASN A 330 -14.83 16.01 -2.96
C ASN A 330 -13.87 15.28 -3.90
N CYS A 331 -13.28 14.16 -3.47
CA CYS A 331 -12.28 13.47 -4.27
C CYS A 331 -12.85 12.88 -5.57
N SER A 332 -14.17 12.67 -5.65
CA SER A 332 -14.82 12.13 -6.84
C SER A 332 -15.00 13.13 -7.98
N VAL A 333 -14.82 14.45 -7.77
CA VAL A 333 -15.09 15.47 -8.81
C VAL A 333 -14.08 16.60 -8.79
N THR A 334 -13.89 17.25 -9.94
CA THR A 334 -13.12 18.49 -10.00
C THR A 334 -13.91 19.66 -9.40
N ASN A 335 -13.22 20.72 -8.99
CA ASN A 335 -13.88 21.86 -8.35
C ASN A 335 -14.73 22.67 -9.30
N SER A 336 -14.34 22.76 -10.57
CA SER A 336 -15.17 23.39 -11.61
C SER A 336 -16.49 22.67 -11.81
N ASP A 337 -16.51 21.34 -11.66
CA ASP A 337 -17.74 20.54 -11.80
C ASP A 337 -18.63 20.60 -10.55
N SER A 338 -18.04 20.89 -9.39
CA SER A 338 -18.77 21.05 -8.12
C SER A 338 -19.71 22.28 -8.08
N LEU A 339 -19.57 23.23 -9.02
CA LEU A 339 -20.51 24.35 -9.19
C LEU A 339 -21.90 23.92 -9.69
N PHE A 340 -22.03 22.68 -10.17
CA PHE A 340 -23.30 22.10 -10.66
C PHE A 340 -23.99 21.15 -9.67
N LEU A 341 -23.45 20.97 -8.46
CA LEU A 341 -24.14 20.24 -7.39
C LEU A 341 -25.03 21.22 -6.61
N PRO A 342 -26.35 20.95 -6.44
CA PRO A 342 -27.21 21.84 -5.68
C PRO A 342 -26.68 21.95 -4.25
N ARG A 343 -26.53 23.20 -3.81
CA ARG A 343 -26.10 23.58 -2.47
C ARG A 343 -27.15 23.14 -1.46
N SER A 344 -27.19 21.87 -1.07
CA SER A 344 -28.02 21.42 0.04
C SER A 344 -27.35 21.83 1.35
N VAL A 345 -27.68 23.02 1.85
CA VAL A 345 -28.12 23.32 3.22
C VAL A 345 -28.52 24.80 3.23
N GLU A 346 -29.79 25.11 2.97
CA GLU A 346 -30.42 26.22 3.68
C GLU A 346 -31.10 25.62 4.91
N LYS A 347 -30.70 26.14 6.08
CA LYS A 347 -31.37 25.88 7.36
C LYS A 347 -32.79 26.43 7.26
N GLU A 348 -33.77 25.55 7.30
CA GLU A 348 -35.15 25.97 7.52
C GLU A 348 -35.37 26.10 9.04
N GLU A 349 -35.26 27.33 9.54
CA GLU A 349 -35.89 27.74 10.80
C GLU A 349 -37.40 27.66 10.62
N ILE A 350 -38.04 26.60 11.14
CA ILE A 350 -39.49 26.60 11.31
C ILE A 350 -39.82 27.37 12.59
N GLY A 351 -40.02 28.67 12.40
CA GLY A 351 -40.66 29.57 13.34
C GLY A 351 -42.14 29.25 13.52
N LEU A 352 -42.56 29.41 14.77
CA LEU A 352 -43.91 29.37 15.32
C LEU A 352 -44.96 30.09 14.45
N ALA A 353 -46.13 29.45 14.29
CA ALA A 353 -47.39 30.17 14.08
C ALA A 353 -48.48 29.58 15.01
N LYS A 354 -48.94 30.44 15.93
CA LYS A 354 -50.21 30.33 16.64
C LYS A 354 -51.36 30.49 15.63
N TRP A 355 -52.41 29.67 15.72
CA TRP A 355 -53.72 29.98 16.32
C TRP A 355 -54.52 28.70 16.45
#